data_AF-A0A8T2RJA6-F1
#
_entry.id   AF-A0A8T2RJA6-F1
#
_cell.length_a   1.000
_cell.length_b   1.000
_cell.length_c   1.000
_cell.angle_alpha   90.00
_cell.angle_beta   90.00
_cell.angle_gamma   90.00
#
_symmetry.space_group_name_H-M   'P 1'
#
loop_
_entity.id
_entity.type
_entity.pdbx_description
1 polymer ?
#
loop_
_entity_poly.entity_id
_entity_poly.type
_entity_poly.pdbx_seq_one_letter_code
_entity_poly.pdbx_strand_id
1 'polypeptide(L)'
;MPIADLQTIDRLWRTHSNGKFGYSVQRKIMKRVDGDCTAFFKKVGWLKPLESDDMQYTYRSFPTEFMWELAPSTPEGHLPLSNALRGTQLLKNLLDHPAFVFADEDLRVPSVSSTPDSLNGVGSRTQQQQEPKKPLSINYSF
;
A
#
# COMPACT_ATOMS: atom_id res chain seq x y z
N MET A 1 18.32 -8.99 -12.16
CA MET A 1 18.05 -7.84 -13.05
C MET A 1 19.09 -6.78 -12.72
N PRO A 2 19.59 -5.99 -13.69
CA PRO A 2 20.60 -4.96 -13.38
C PRO A 2 20.06 -3.96 -12.36
N ILE A 3 20.96 -3.48 -11.49
CA ILE A 3 20.60 -2.55 -10.40
C ILE A 3 20.00 -1.25 -10.96
N ALA A 4 20.60 -0.71 -12.01
CA ALA A 4 20.20 0.56 -12.61
C ALA A 4 18.75 0.53 -13.15
N ASP A 5 18.32 -0.57 -13.74
CA ASP A 5 16.95 -0.73 -14.27
C ASP A 5 15.92 -0.77 -13.15
N LEU A 6 16.15 -1.61 -12.13
CA LEU A 6 15.26 -1.71 -10.97
C LEU A 6 15.16 -0.40 -10.20
N GLN A 7 16.29 0.29 -10.00
CA GLN A 7 16.31 1.61 -9.38
C GLN A 7 15.59 2.66 -10.23
N THR A 8 15.65 2.54 -11.56
CA THR A 8 14.94 3.45 -12.47
C THR A 8 13.43 3.23 -12.39
N ILE A 9 12.97 1.99 -12.45
CA ILE A 9 11.55 1.64 -12.29
C ILE A 9 11.02 2.13 -10.94
N ASP A 10 11.75 1.84 -9.86
CA ASP A 10 11.37 2.26 -8.51
C ASP A 10 11.36 3.79 -8.34
N ARG A 11 12.34 4.49 -8.92
CA ARG A 11 12.37 5.96 -8.93
C ARG A 11 11.16 6.53 -9.65
N LEU A 12 10.78 6.00 -10.81
CA LEU A 12 9.59 6.45 -11.55
C LEU A 12 8.33 6.29 -10.69
N TRP A 13 8.15 5.12 -10.07
CA TRP A 13 7.02 4.90 -9.16
C TRP A 13 7.00 5.91 -8.03
N ARG A 14 8.12 6.11 -7.33
CA ARG A 14 8.17 7.04 -6.20
C ARG A 14 7.94 8.49 -6.62
N THR A 15 8.60 8.96 -7.67
CA THR A 15 8.50 10.35 -8.14
C THR A 15 7.07 10.70 -8.54
N HIS A 16 6.38 9.81 -9.26
CA HIS A 16 5.02 10.07 -9.75
C HIS A 16 3.90 9.67 -8.78
N SER A 17 4.24 9.13 -7.60
CA SER A 17 3.28 8.80 -6.54
C SER A 17 3.51 9.59 -5.25
N ASN A 18 4.33 10.64 -5.30
CA ASN A 18 4.74 11.41 -4.11
C ASN A 18 5.32 10.51 -3.00
N GLY A 19 6.11 9.52 -3.40
CA GLY A 19 6.74 8.54 -2.51
C GLY A 19 5.84 7.39 -2.03
N LYS A 20 4.57 7.34 -2.47
CA LYS A 20 3.59 6.36 -1.96
C LYS A 20 3.74 4.95 -2.55
N PHE A 21 4.25 4.82 -3.76
CA PHE A 21 4.41 3.57 -4.50
C PHE A 21 5.88 3.29 -4.84
N GLY A 22 6.20 2.01 -5.08
CA GLY A 22 7.54 1.57 -5.46
C GLY A 22 7.98 0.30 -4.74
N TYR A 23 8.96 -0.39 -5.31
CA TYR A 23 9.53 -1.60 -4.72
C TYR A 23 10.34 -1.30 -3.46
N SER A 24 11.00 -0.14 -3.38
CA SER A 24 11.70 0.30 -2.18
C SER A 24 10.72 0.56 -1.03
N VAL A 25 9.52 1.06 -1.34
CA VAL A 25 8.44 1.27 -0.38
C VAL A 25 7.91 -0.07 0.13
N GLN A 26 7.63 -1.00 -0.79
CA GLN A 26 7.23 -2.37 -0.46
C GLN A 26 8.29 -3.10 0.38
N ARG A 27 9.58 -2.92 0.09
CA ARG A 27 10.68 -3.48 0.88
C ARG A 27 10.62 -3.01 2.34
N LYS A 28 10.43 -1.71 2.57
CA LYS A 28 10.29 -1.17 3.95
C LYS A 28 9.13 -1.82 4.69
N ILE A 29 7.99 -1.98 4.02
CA ILE A 29 6.80 -2.63 4.60
C ILE A 29 7.10 -4.10 4.90
N MET A 30 7.74 -4.84 3.98
CA MET A 30 8.13 -6.24 4.15
C MET A 30 9.08 -6.43 5.33
N LYS A 31 10.07 -5.55 5.49
CA LYS A 31 10.99 -5.56 6.64
C LYS A 31 10.28 -5.28 7.96
N ARG A 32 9.33 -4.33 7.98
CA ARG A 32 8.52 -4.02 9.18
C ARG A 32 7.59 -5.16 9.63
N VAL A 33 7.30 -6.12 8.75
CA VAL A 33 6.53 -7.33 9.08
C VAL A 33 7.41 -8.58 9.15
N ASP A 34 8.73 -8.40 9.29
CA ASP A 34 9.72 -9.48 9.44
C ASP A 34 9.63 -10.57 8.34
N GLY A 35 9.33 -10.16 7.10
CA GLY A 35 9.26 -11.07 5.96
C GLY A 35 7.96 -11.88 5.85
N ASP A 36 6.97 -11.67 6.73
CA ASP A 36 5.65 -12.30 6.62
C ASP A 36 4.87 -11.73 5.42
N CYS A 37 4.75 -12.55 4.37
CA CYS A 37 4.04 -12.19 3.15
C CYS A 37 2.54 -11.95 3.38
N THR A 38 1.91 -12.67 4.31
CA THR A 38 0.49 -12.51 4.59
C THR A 38 0.23 -11.17 5.25
N ALA A 39 1.02 -10.83 6.27
CA ALA A 39 0.97 -9.52 6.91
C ALA A 39 1.29 -8.39 5.92
N PHE A 40 2.28 -8.60 5.04
CA PHE A 40 2.61 -7.66 3.96
C PHE A 40 1.41 -7.44 3.03
N PHE A 41 0.79 -8.51 2.51
CA PHE A 41 -0.36 -8.38 1.59
C PHE A 41 -1.55 -7.67 2.20
N LYS A 42 -1.80 -7.83 3.51
CA LYS A 42 -2.81 -7.04 4.22
C LYS A 42 -2.42 -5.55 4.23
N LYS A 43 -1.18 -5.21 4.59
CA LYS A 43 -0.71 -3.81 4.67
C LYS A 43 -0.72 -3.08 3.33
N VAL A 44 -0.26 -3.73 2.26
CA VAL A 44 -0.30 -3.13 0.91
C VAL A 44 -1.69 -3.23 0.26
N GLY A 45 -2.67 -3.83 0.94
CA GLY A 45 -4.05 -3.95 0.47
C GLY A 45 -4.23 -4.86 -0.74
N TRP A 46 -3.45 -5.94 -0.85
CA TRP A 46 -3.65 -6.98 -1.86
C TRP A 46 -4.64 -8.07 -1.41
N LEU A 47 -4.91 -8.13 -0.11
CA LEU A 47 -6.01 -8.90 0.45
C LEU A 47 -7.20 -7.97 0.77
N LYS A 48 -8.40 -8.53 0.73
CA LYS A 48 -9.63 -7.92 1.22
C LYS A 48 -10.27 -8.84 2.28
N PRO A 49 -10.95 -8.28 3.29
CA PRO A 49 -11.75 -9.08 4.21
C PRO A 49 -12.86 -9.82 3.45
N LEU A 50 -13.28 -10.96 3.97
CA LEU A 50 -14.39 -11.73 3.41
C LEU A 50 -15.70 -11.12 3.90
N GLU A 51 -16.70 -10.96 3.03
CA GLU A 51 -17.98 -10.32 3.40
C GLU A 51 -18.71 -11.04 4.54
N SER A 52 -18.48 -12.34 4.66
CA SER A 52 -19.07 -13.18 5.71
C SER A 52 -18.31 -13.13 7.04
N ASP A 53 -17.04 -12.69 7.04
CA ASP A 53 -16.17 -12.72 8.22
C ASP A 53 -14.97 -11.76 8.04
N ASP A 54 -14.95 -10.68 8.82
CA ASP A 54 -13.88 -9.67 8.80
C ASP A 54 -12.51 -10.18 9.27
N MET A 55 -12.46 -11.36 9.92
CA MET A 55 -11.20 -12.00 10.32
C MET A 55 -10.58 -12.82 9.18
N GLN A 56 -11.36 -13.23 8.19
CA GLN A 56 -10.89 -13.96 7.02
C GLN A 56 -10.57 -13.02 5.87
N TYR A 57 -9.54 -13.38 5.10
CA TYR A 57 -9.05 -12.56 4.00
C TYR A 57 -8.93 -13.39 2.73
N THR A 58 -9.27 -12.78 1.61
CA THR A 58 -9.07 -13.34 0.27
C THR A 58 -8.27 -12.37 -0.60
N TYR A 59 -7.69 -12.86 -1.69
CA TYR A 59 -6.99 -12.02 -2.66
C TYR A 59 -7.97 -11.11 -3.38
N ARG A 60 -7.53 -9.87 -3.65
CA ARG A 60 -8.22 -9.00 -4.60
C ARG A 60 -8.10 -9.56 -6.00
N SER A 61 -9.21 -9.52 -6.73
CA SER A 61 -9.30 -9.96 -8.12
C SER A 61 -8.71 -8.91 -9.05
N PHE A 62 -7.73 -9.32 -9.85
CA PHE A 62 -7.17 -8.47 -10.89
C PHE A 62 -8.10 -8.43 -12.12
N PRO A 63 -8.27 -7.26 -12.79
CA PRO A 63 -7.76 -5.94 -12.42
C PRO A 63 -8.73 -5.11 -11.58
N THR A 64 -9.97 -5.55 -11.42
CA THR A 64 -11.11 -4.71 -11.02
C THR A 64 -11.11 -4.31 -9.55
N GLU A 65 -10.52 -5.11 -8.66
CA GLU A 65 -10.57 -4.86 -7.22
C GLU A 65 -9.35 -4.13 -6.67
N PHE A 66 -8.36 -3.86 -7.52
CA PHE A 66 -7.17 -3.08 -7.19
C PHE A 66 -7.42 -1.58 -7.37
N MET A 67 -6.64 -0.78 -6.65
CA MET A 67 -6.72 0.68 -6.68
C MET A 67 -5.62 1.24 -7.58
N TRP A 68 -6.01 1.85 -8.70
CA TRP A 68 -5.09 2.37 -9.71
C TRP A 68 -4.77 3.86 -9.53
N GLU A 69 -5.57 4.55 -8.71
CA GLU A 69 -5.50 5.99 -8.49
C GLU A 69 -4.60 6.35 -7.31
N LEU A 70 -3.97 7.53 -7.39
CA LEU A 70 -3.24 8.14 -6.29
C LEU A 70 -4.22 8.81 -5.30
N ALA A 71 -5.14 8.02 -4.75
CA ALA A 71 -6.11 8.48 -3.76
C ALA A 71 -5.55 8.38 -2.32
N PRO A 72 -6.06 9.17 -1.37
CA PRO A 72 -5.73 9.02 0.04
C PRO A 72 -6.04 7.62 0.57
N SER A 73 -7.12 6.98 0.10
CA SER A 73 -7.55 5.64 0.49
C SER A 73 -6.66 4.52 -0.05
N THR A 74 -5.90 4.74 -1.11
CA THR A 74 -4.99 3.72 -1.64
C THR A 74 -3.87 3.45 -0.64
N PRO A 75 -3.54 2.19 -0.28
CA PRO A 75 -2.46 1.93 0.67
C PRO A 75 -1.07 2.30 0.17
N GLU A 76 -0.16 2.61 1.09
CA GLU A 76 1.27 2.74 0.78
C GLU A 76 1.83 1.40 0.27
N GLY A 77 2.64 1.44 -0.78
CA GLY A 77 3.20 0.24 -1.41
C GLY A 77 2.19 -0.62 -2.17
N HIS A 78 0.94 -0.16 -2.37
CA HIS A 78 -0.06 -0.91 -3.14
C HIS A 78 0.41 -1.27 -4.55
N LEU A 79 1.12 -0.34 -5.21
CA LEU A 79 1.73 -0.52 -6.52
C LEU A 79 3.26 -0.38 -6.43
N PRO A 80 4.01 -0.99 -7.36
CA PRO A 80 3.57 -1.89 -8.44
C PRO A 80 3.13 -3.29 -7.97
N LEU A 81 2.29 -3.97 -8.76
CA LEU A 81 1.87 -5.34 -8.45
C LEU A 81 2.94 -6.36 -8.83
N SER A 82 3.13 -7.38 -7.98
CA SER A 82 3.87 -8.59 -8.31
C SER A 82 2.95 -9.79 -8.14
N ASN A 83 2.70 -10.55 -9.22
CA ASN A 83 1.78 -11.68 -9.16
C ASN A 83 2.27 -12.76 -8.19
N ALA A 84 1.47 -13.07 -7.18
CA ALA A 84 1.76 -14.07 -6.15
C ALA A 84 0.97 -15.39 -6.31
N LEU A 85 0.18 -15.56 -7.39
CA LEU A 85 -0.60 -16.78 -7.65
C LEU A 85 0.28 -18.03 -7.78
N ARG A 86 1.56 -17.87 -8.10
CA ARG A 86 2.56 -18.94 -8.21
C ARG A 86 3.53 -18.98 -7.02
N GLY A 87 3.12 -18.40 -5.89
CA GLY A 87 3.93 -18.27 -4.69
C GLY A 87 4.68 -16.94 -4.59
N THR A 88 5.38 -16.77 -3.47
CA THR A 88 5.96 -15.47 -3.06
C THR A 88 7.47 -15.35 -3.32
N GLN A 89 8.10 -16.38 -3.88
CA GLN A 89 9.55 -16.40 -4.08
C GLN A 89 10.04 -15.26 -4.98
N LEU A 90 9.31 -14.97 -6.06
CA LEU A 90 9.62 -13.85 -6.95
C LEU A 90 9.60 -12.52 -6.20
N LEU A 91 8.53 -12.28 -5.44
CA LEU A 91 8.38 -11.06 -4.65
C LEU A 91 9.51 -10.93 -3.61
N LYS A 92 9.79 -12.00 -2.85
CA LYS A 92 10.86 -12.01 -1.85
C LYS A 92 12.22 -11.67 -2.48
N ASN A 93 12.60 -12.39 -3.55
CA ASN A 93 13.85 -12.15 -4.25
C ASN A 93 13.94 -10.74 -4.84
N LEU A 94 12.83 -10.21 -5.34
CA LEU A 94 12.76 -8.85 -5.87
C LEU A 94 12.96 -7.81 -4.76
N LEU A 95 12.26 -7.95 -3.64
CA LEU A 95 12.36 -7.01 -2.52
C LEU A 95 13.71 -7.12 -1.80
N ASP A 96 14.33 -8.29 -1.76
CA ASP A 96 15.67 -8.51 -1.17
C ASP A 96 16.81 -8.09 -2.08
N HIS A 97 16.53 -7.75 -3.35
CA HIS A 97 17.54 -7.35 -4.34
C HIS A 97 18.40 -6.16 -3.86
N PRO A 98 19.74 -6.15 -4.12
CA PRO A 98 20.65 -5.09 -3.66
C PRO A 98 20.28 -3.69 -4.17
N ALA A 99 19.51 -3.60 -5.26
CA ALA A 99 19.01 -2.35 -5.81
C ALA A 99 18.24 -1.48 -4.81
N PHE A 100 17.62 -2.10 -3.79
CA PHE A 100 16.74 -1.43 -2.84
C PHE A 100 17.30 -1.31 -1.42
N VAL A 101 18.57 -1.69 -1.19
CA VAL A 101 19.20 -1.63 0.15
C VAL A 101 19.22 -0.22 0.73
N PHE A 102 19.29 0.81 -0.12
CA PHE A 102 19.22 2.22 0.31
C PHE A 102 17.92 2.55 1.07
N ALA A 103 16.84 1.78 0.84
CA ALA A 103 15.55 1.99 1.50
C ALA A 103 15.57 1.63 2.99
N ASP A 104 16.55 0.85 3.42
CA ASP A 104 16.69 0.41 4.80
C ASP A 104 17.21 1.53 5.71
N GLU A 105 17.88 2.55 5.15
CA GLU A 105 18.40 3.70 5.93
C GLU A 105 17.29 4.46 6.65
N ASP A 106 16.13 4.61 6.00
CA ASP A 106 14.95 5.28 6.58
C ASP A 106 14.33 4.51 7.75
N LEU A 107 14.70 3.24 7.95
CA LEU A 107 14.27 2.43 9.10
C LEU A 107 15.21 2.60 10.30
N ARG A 108 16.42 3.14 10.11
CA ARG A 108 17.43 3.28 11.18
C ARG A 108 17.24 4.53 12.02
N VAL A 109 16.41 5.48 11.59
CA VAL A 109 16.12 6.70 12.36
C VAL A 109 14.94 6.42 13.30
N PRO A 110 15.15 6.36 14.63
CA PRO A 110 14.03 6.41 15.55
C PRO A 110 13.36 7.77 15.40
N SER A 111 12.06 7.77 15.10
CA SER A 111 11.23 8.96 15.10
C SER A 111 11.26 9.60 16.50
N VAL A 112 12.15 10.56 16.73
CA VAL A 112 12.03 11.47 17.88
C VAL A 112 10.90 12.44 17.54
N SER A 113 9.67 12.05 17.82
CA SER A 113 8.54 12.99 17.85
C SER A 113 8.59 13.74 19.18
N SER A 114 9.04 14.98 19.12
CA SER A 114 8.92 15.95 20.20
C SER A 114 7.44 16.22 20.47
N THR A 115 6.95 15.87 21.66
CA THR A 115 5.75 16.50 22.24
C THR A 115 6.09 17.92 22.70
N PRO A 116 5.11 18.82 22.69
CA PRO A 116 4.69 19.34 23.99
C PRO A 116 3.16 19.35 24.18
N ASP A 117 2.83 19.27 25.47
CA ASP A 117 1.53 19.13 26.10
C ASP A 117 0.53 20.30 25.94
N SER A 118 -0.74 19.91 25.94
CA SER A 118 -1.93 20.52 26.59
C SER A 118 -2.53 21.85 26.08
N LEU A 119 -3.81 21.83 25.68
CA LEU A 119 -4.96 22.20 26.55
C LEU A 119 -6.33 22.17 25.81
N ASN A 120 -7.32 21.73 26.58
CA ASN A 120 -8.79 21.63 26.42
C ASN A 120 -9.55 22.58 25.46
N GLY A 121 -10.63 22.05 24.86
CA GLY A 121 -11.73 22.83 24.30
C GLY A 121 -12.94 21.97 23.87
N VAL A 122 -13.98 21.93 24.72
CA VAL A 122 -15.29 21.29 24.51
C VAL A 122 -16.09 22.02 23.43
N GLY A 123 -16.75 21.29 22.51
CA GLY A 123 -17.67 21.92 21.54
C GLY A 123 -18.41 20.96 20.58
N SER A 124 -19.61 20.57 20.99
CA SER A 124 -20.86 20.53 20.19
C SER A 124 -20.96 19.80 18.83
N ARG A 125 -21.63 18.66 18.91
CA ARG A 125 -22.53 17.96 17.97
C ARG A 125 -23.19 18.83 16.88
N THR A 126 -23.11 18.42 15.61
CA THR A 126 -24.19 18.62 14.61
C THR A 126 -24.17 17.49 13.58
N GLN A 127 -25.30 16.79 13.45
CA GLN A 127 -25.54 15.76 12.43
C GLN A 127 -25.94 16.45 11.11
N GLN A 128 -25.33 16.05 9.99
CA GLN A 128 -25.88 16.30 8.66
C GLN A 128 -26.10 14.95 7.97
N GLN A 129 -27.36 14.70 7.60
CA GLN A 129 -27.83 13.55 6.85
C GLN A 129 -27.25 13.56 5.43
N GLN A 130 -26.76 12.41 4.97
CA GLN A 130 -26.38 12.18 3.58
C GLN A 130 -27.57 11.57 2.83
N GLU A 131 -28.00 12.24 1.75
CA GLU A 131 -28.92 11.65 0.78
C GLU A 131 -28.19 10.65 -0.15
N PRO A 132 -28.85 9.57 -0.61
CA PRO A 132 -28.20 8.51 -1.38
C PRO A 132 -27.94 8.92 -2.83
N LYS A 133 -26.66 8.84 -3.26
CA LYS A 133 -26.27 8.99 -4.68
C LYS A 133 -26.59 7.71 -5.45
N LYS A 134 -27.39 7.83 -6.52
CA LYS A 134 -27.71 6.75 -7.48
C LYS A 134 -26.44 6.26 -8.19
N PRO A 135 -26.35 4.96 -8.55
CA PRO A 135 -25.21 4.43 -9.29
C PRO A 135 -25.23 4.90 -10.75
N LEU A 136 -24.07 5.38 -11.23
CA LEU A 136 -23.82 5.65 -12.65
C LEU A 136 -23.59 4.32 -13.37
N SER A 137 -24.53 3.93 -14.23
CA SER A 137 -24.34 2.89 -15.22
C SER A 137 -23.44 3.42 -16.33
N ILE A 138 -22.32 2.75 -16.60
CA ILE A 138 -21.51 2.98 -17.80
C ILE A 138 -21.48 1.66 -18.57
N ASN A 139 -22.18 1.62 -19.70
CA ASN A 139 -22.12 0.53 -20.66
C ASN A 139 -20.92 0.77 -21.58
N TYR A 140 -20.03 -0.21 -21.69
CA TYR A 140 -19.11 -0.30 -22.82
C TYR A 140 -19.54 -1.47 -23.69
N SER A 141 -20.02 -1.16 -24.89
CA SER A 141 -20.12 -2.11 -26.00
C SER A 141 -18.85 -1.99 -26.83
N PHE A 142 -18.26 -3.13 -27.20
CA PHE A 142 -17.20 -3.24 -28.19
C PHE A 142 -17.77 -3.06 -29.61
#